data_AF-A0A075I7C5-F1
#
_entry.id   AF-A0A075I7C5-F1
#
_cell.length_a   1.000
_cell.length_b   1.000
_cell.length_c   1.000
_cell.angle_alpha   90.00
_cell.angle_beta   90.00
_cell.angle_gamma   90.00
#
_symmetry.space_group_name_H-M   'P 1'
#
loop_
_entity.id
_entity.type
_entity.pdbx_description
1 polymer ?
#
loop_
_entity_poly.entity_id
_entity_poly.type
_entity_poly.pdbx_seq_one_letter_code
_entity_poly.pdbx_strand_id
1 'polypeptide(L)'
;MYGFKTPFFPAIPIIGFVVVSILAVYLLFSQPMSWAIALVWIGAGFLIYRLYTSKREKQAVAPLVFNQEPEERKEYRILVIFSKNTATKLAKIAAAIADQKDGEVSFLSVITVPKQTPLSFANKAGETGIGVFDGLKKSISHSIRHRYLVRLSHDPTEAILATAEDEGINTMIVDFSFLRNNRKLLSLSTCDIIGVIPGKNFDKDMSNLIVSYDRGRHSNLGLEIAHAISNDYNSKIRVVRGVTQSPEVEVEIVNKINEVMFDLDLKKIQFEKVYPKTKHANII
;
A
#
# COMPACT_ATOMS: atom_id res chain seq x y z
N MET A 1 14.70 -14.15 13.57
CA MET A 1 14.12 -14.60 12.29
C MET A 1 15.14 -15.50 11.62
N TYR A 2 15.09 -16.82 11.85
CA TYR A 2 15.91 -17.79 11.13
C TYR A 2 14.99 -18.52 10.17
N GLY A 3 14.93 -18.06 8.93
CA GLY A 3 14.29 -18.80 7.85
C GLY A 3 15.11 -20.07 7.62
N PHE A 4 14.49 -21.22 7.82
CA PHE A 4 15.07 -22.52 7.51
C PHE A 4 15.31 -22.56 6.00
N LYS A 5 16.53 -22.23 5.55
CA LYS A 5 16.96 -22.47 4.17
C LYS A 5 17.08 -23.99 4.03
N THR A 6 16.08 -24.62 3.45
CA THR A 6 16.16 -26.03 3.06
C THR A 6 17.37 -26.20 2.15
N PRO A 7 18.36 -27.04 2.52
CA PRO A 7 19.51 -27.25 1.67
C PRO A 7 19.02 -27.79 0.33
N PHE A 8 19.53 -27.22 -0.77
CA PHE A 8 19.21 -27.59 -2.16
C PHE A 8 17.81 -27.24 -2.69
N PHE A 9 17.08 -26.31 -2.06
CA PHE A 9 15.90 -25.72 -2.70
C PHE A 9 16.34 -24.68 -3.75
N PRO A 10 15.82 -24.68 -5.00
CA PRO A 10 14.75 -25.53 -5.56
C PRO A 10 15.26 -26.72 -6.41
N ALA A 11 16.55 -27.06 -6.35
CA ALA A 11 17.15 -28.11 -7.18
C ALA A 11 16.50 -29.50 -6.99
N ILE A 12 16.19 -29.89 -5.75
CA ILE A 12 15.53 -31.18 -5.46
C ILE A 12 14.14 -31.27 -6.15
N PRO A 13 13.23 -30.28 -5.99
CA PRO A 13 11.96 -30.25 -6.74
C PRO A 13 12.13 -30.34 -8.27
N ILE A 14 13.11 -29.61 -8.82
CA ILE A 14 13.36 -29.59 -10.28
C ILE A 14 13.77 -30.98 -10.78
N ILE A 15 14.69 -31.66 -10.09
CA ILE A 15 15.12 -33.01 -10.44
C ILE A 15 13.93 -33.99 -10.35
N GLY A 16 13.12 -33.88 -9.30
CA GLY A 16 11.90 -34.68 -9.16
C GLY A 16 10.94 -34.50 -10.34
N PHE A 17 10.70 -33.25 -10.75
CA PHE A 17 9.86 -32.95 -11.91
C PHE A 17 10.40 -33.55 -13.21
N VAL A 18 11.72 -33.45 -13.44
CA VAL A 18 12.37 -34.02 -14.63
C VAL A 18 12.23 -35.54 -14.65
N VAL A 19 12.51 -36.21 -13.53
CA VAL A 19 12.41 -37.68 -13.43
C VAL A 19 10.97 -38.16 -13.66
N VAL A 20 9.99 -37.51 -13.04
CA VAL A 20 8.57 -37.85 -13.23
C VAL A 20 8.11 -37.58 -14.65
N SER A 21 8.60 -36.52 -15.29
CA SER A 21 8.28 -36.20 -16.70
C SER A 21 8.83 -37.27 -17.65
N ILE A 22 10.07 -37.72 -17.44
CA ILE A 22 10.68 -38.81 -18.23
C ILE A 22 9.89 -40.10 -18.04
N LEU A 23 9.51 -40.43 -16.80
CA LEU A 23 8.71 -41.61 -16.49
C LEU A 23 7.32 -41.55 -17.14
N ALA A 24 6.67 -40.39 -17.14
CA ALA A 24 5.38 -40.19 -17.79
C ALA A 24 5.45 -40.40 -19.31
N VAL A 25 6.50 -39.88 -19.95
CA VAL A 25 6.75 -40.08 -21.39
C VAL A 25 7.02 -41.56 -21.67
N TYR A 26 7.81 -42.24 -20.84
CA TYR A 26 8.08 -43.66 -20.98
C TYR A 26 6.82 -44.53 -20.86
N LEU A 27 5.94 -44.20 -19.90
CA LEU A 27 4.65 -44.87 -19.70
C LEU A 27 3.70 -44.66 -20.87
N LEU A 28 3.76 -43.50 -21.53
CA LEU A 28 2.95 -43.19 -22.71
C LEU A 28 3.20 -44.18 -23.86
N PHE A 29 4.48 -44.53 -24.10
CA PHE A 29 4.86 -45.48 -25.14
C PHE A 29 4.73 -46.95 -24.69
N SER A 30 5.05 -47.25 -23.44
CA SER A 30 5.10 -48.63 -22.95
C SER A 30 3.72 -49.19 -22.58
N GLN A 31 2.83 -48.36 -22.03
CA GLN A 31 1.51 -48.78 -21.54
C GLN A 31 0.46 -47.65 -21.71
N PRO A 32 -0.05 -47.44 -22.93
CA PRO A 32 -0.98 -46.35 -23.22
C PRO A 32 -2.29 -46.42 -22.42
N MET A 33 -2.73 -47.62 -22.01
CA MET A 33 -3.93 -47.79 -21.16
C MET A 33 -3.75 -47.18 -19.76
N SER A 34 -2.54 -47.19 -19.20
CA SER A 34 -2.26 -46.58 -17.89
C SER A 34 -2.38 -45.06 -17.93
N TRP A 35 -2.11 -44.46 -19.09
CA TRP A 35 -2.22 -43.02 -19.30
C TRP A 35 -3.67 -42.53 -19.33
N ALA A 36 -4.60 -43.35 -19.83
CA ALA A 36 -6.04 -43.06 -19.78
C ALA A 36 -6.55 -42.94 -18.34
N ILE A 37 -6.11 -43.84 -17.44
CA ILE A 37 -6.45 -43.80 -16.02
C ILE A 37 -5.85 -42.55 -15.35
N ALA A 38 -4.62 -42.18 -15.70
CA ALA A 38 -3.98 -40.97 -15.18
C ALA A 38 -4.76 -39.69 -15.56
N LEU A 39 -5.22 -39.58 -16.81
CA LEU A 39 -6.04 -38.45 -17.25
C LEU A 39 -7.37 -38.37 -16.51
N VAL A 40 -8.02 -39.50 -16.25
CA VAL A 40 -9.27 -39.56 -15.46
C VAL A 40 -9.02 -39.04 -14.04
N TRP A 41 -7.92 -39.44 -13.40
CA TRP A 41 -7.56 -38.95 -12.07
C TRP A 41 -7.19 -37.46 -12.05
N ILE A 42 -6.47 -36.97 -13.06
CA ILE A 42 -6.18 -35.53 -13.21
C ILE A 42 -7.49 -34.75 -13.36
N GLY A 43 -8.41 -35.23 -14.19
CA GLY A 43 -9.73 -34.63 -14.39
C GLY A 43 -10.56 -34.61 -13.10
N ALA A 44 -10.58 -35.72 -12.36
CA ALA A 44 -11.27 -35.83 -11.07
C ALA A 44 -10.65 -34.89 -10.02
N GLY A 45 -9.32 -34.83 -9.93
CA GLY A 45 -8.60 -33.92 -9.06
C GLY A 45 -8.90 -32.45 -9.40
N PHE A 46 -8.90 -32.09 -10.69
CA PHE A 46 -9.28 -30.76 -11.16
C PHE A 46 -10.74 -30.42 -10.83
N LEU A 47 -11.65 -31.38 -10.98
CA LEU A 47 -13.07 -31.20 -10.66
C LEU A 47 -13.27 -30.99 -9.15
N ILE A 48 -12.61 -31.79 -8.30
CA ILE A 48 -12.63 -31.63 -6.84
C ILE A 48 -12.03 -30.28 -6.46
N TYR A 49 -10.87 -29.91 -7.02
CA TYR A 49 -10.25 -28.61 -6.80
C TYR A 49 -11.22 -27.48 -7.18
N ARG A 50 -11.81 -27.54 -8.38
CA ARG A 50 -12.75 -26.52 -8.85
C ARG A 50 -13.99 -26.43 -7.97
N LEU A 51 -14.55 -27.56 -7.52
CA LEU A 51 -15.78 -27.57 -6.71
C LEU A 51 -15.53 -27.22 -5.23
N TYR A 52 -14.39 -27.60 -4.67
CA TYR A 52 -14.06 -27.43 -3.25
C TYR A 52 -13.36 -26.10 -2.98
N THR A 53 -12.39 -25.71 -3.81
CA THR A 53 -11.61 -24.46 -3.68
C THR A 53 -12.42 -23.23 -4.10
N SER A 54 -13.29 -23.35 -5.13
CA SER A 54 -14.13 -22.22 -5.58
C SER A 54 -15.09 -21.71 -4.51
N LYS A 55 -15.40 -22.48 -3.46
CA LYS A 55 -16.32 -22.07 -2.40
C LYS A 55 -15.65 -21.53 -1.14
N ARG A 56 -14.37 -21.84 -0.87
CA ARG A 56 -13.72 -21.52 0.41
C ARG A 56 -12.65 -20.44 0.34
N GLU A 57 -11.90 -20.31 -0.74
CA GLU A 57 -10.88 -19.25 -0.84
C GLU A 57 -11.49 -17.84 -0.94
N LYS A 58 -12.72 -17.73 -1.47
CA LYS A 58 -13.45 -16.44 -1.54
C LYS A 58 -14.14 -16.02 -0.25
N GLN A 59 -14.18 -16.87 0.79
CA GLN A 59 -14.95 -16.63 2.01
C GLN A 59 -14.08 -16.46 3.28
N ALA A 60 -12.79 -16.82 3.23
CA ALA A 60 -11.91 -16.78 4.39
C ALA A 60 -11.25 -15.40 4.62
N VAL A 61 -11.17 -14.56 3.59
CA VAL A 61 -10.67 -13.19 3.70
C VAL A 61 -11.78 -12.25 3.21
N ALA A 62 -12.32 -11.47 4.15
CA ALA A 62 -13.30 -10.39 4.01
C ALA A 62 -13.87 -10.19 2.58
N PRO A 63 -15.13 -10.56 2.29
CA PRO A 63 -15.69 -10.39 0.95
C PRO A 63 -15.65 -8.92 0.55
N LEU A 64 -15.04 -8.64 -0.60
CA LEU A 64 -15.05 -7.32 -1.24
C LEU A 64 -16.48 -7.02 -1.69
N VAL A 65 -17.18 -6.12 -0.99
CA VAL A 65 -18.62 -5.84 -1.21
C VAL A 65 -18.85 -4.91 -2.41
N PHE A 66 -17.81 -4.19 -2.86
CA PHE A 66 -17.87 -3.30 -4.02
C PHE A 66 -16.49 -3.22 -4.68
N ASN A 67 -16.41 -3.52 -5.98
CA ASN A 67 -15.21 -3.37 -6.79
C ASN A 67 -15.62 -2.70 -8.10
N GLN A 68 -15.36 -1.40 -8.25
CA GLN A 68 -15.32 -0.77 -9.56
C GLN A 68 -13.96 -1.13 -10.16
N GLU A 69 -13.90 -2.18 -10.97
CA GLU A 69 -12.69 -2.57 -11.68
C GLU A 69 -12.46 -1.57 -12.84
N PRO A 70 -11.35 -0.81 -12.84
CA PRO A 70 -10.85 -0.21 -14.07
C PRO A 70 -10.34 -1.33 -14.97
N GLU A 71 -10.53 -1.15 -16.28
CA GLU A 71 -10.13 -2.12 -17.33
C GLU A 71 -8.61 -2.39 -17.36
N GLU A 72 -7.80 -1.45 -16.84
CA GLU A 72 -6.34 -1.57 -16.71
C GLU A 72 -5.86 -1.04 -15.35
N ARG A 73 -5.12 -1.87 -14.62
CA ARG A 73 -4.50 -1.52 -13.33
C ARG A 73 -3.21 -0.71 -13.55
N LYS A 74 -3.07 0.41 -12.85
CA LYS A 74 -1.81 1.18 -12.84
C LYS A 74 -0.74 0.47 -12.00
N GLU A 75 0.52 0.73 -12.32
CA GLU A 75 1.66 0.16 -11.59
C GLU A 75 1.74 0.72 -10.16
N TYR A 76 1.56 2.05 -10.02
CA TYR A 76 1.56 2.74 -8.74
C TYR A 76 0.15 2.83 -8.14
N ARG A 77 -0.03 2.24 -6.95
CA ARG A 77 -1.32 2.10 -6.27
C ARG A 77 -1.27 2.71 -4.88
N ILE A 78 -2.22 3.61 -4.62
CA ILE A 78 -2.34 4.33 -3.34
C ILE A 78 -3.60 3.86 -2.62
N LEU A 79 -3.48 3.44 -1.37
CA LEU A 79 -4.61 3.09 -0.50
C LEU A 79 -4.85 4.18 0.54
N VAL A 80 -6.04 4.78 0.52
CA VAL A 80 -6.48 5.74 1.53
C VAL A 80 -7.42 5.04 2.50
N ILE A 81 -7.05 5.01 3.78
CA ILE A 81 -7.91 4.47 4.83
C ILE A 81 -8.98 5.50 5.16
N PHE A 82 -10.24 5.15 4.87
CA PHE A 82 -11.35 6.06 4.95
C PHE A 82 -11.73 6.39 6.40
N SER A 83 -11.81 7.69 6.69
CA SER A 83 -12.40 8.22 7.91
C SER A 83 -13.22 9.46 7.56
N LYS A 84 -14.50 9.52 7.99
CA LYS A 84 -15.44 10.59 7.61
C LYS A 84 -14.88 12.01 7.86
N ASN A 85 -14.07 12.17 8.90
CA ASN A 85 -13.56 13.48 9.32
C ASN A 85 -12.36 13.96 8.49
N THR A 86 -11.61 13.04 7.88
CA THR A 86 -10.32 13.34 7.25
C THR A 86 -10.26 12.91 5.78
N ALA A 87 -11.19 12.09 5.31
CA ALA A 87 -11.19 11.49 3.98
C ALA A 87 -11.01 12.50 2.85
N THR A 88 -11.73 13.62 2.86
CA THR A 88 -11.60 14.65 1.82
C THR A 88 -10.20 15.27 1.76
N LYS A 89 -9.55 15.44 2.91
CA LYS A 89 -8.19 16.01 2.99
C LYS A 89 -7.14 14.97 2.58
N LEU A 90 -7.30 13.72 2.99
CA LEU A 90 -6.43 12.63 2.57
C LEU A 90 -6.56 12.36 1.06
N ALA A 91 -7.77 12.47 0.51
CA ALA A 91 -8.03 12.33 -0.90
C ALA A 91 -7.27 13.38 -1.74
N LYS A 92 -7.20 14.64 -1.27
CA LYS A 92 -6.40 15.70 -1.92
C LYS A 92 -4.91 15.37 -1.97
N ILE A 93 -4.36 14.81 -0.91
CA ILE A 93 -2.95 14.38 -0.88
C ILE A 93 -2.73 13.17 -1.81
N ALA A 94 -3.64 12.19 -1.74
CA ALA A 94 -3.58 11.01 -2.58
C ALA A 94 -3.67 11.36 -4.07
N ALA A 95 -4.53 12.33 -4.40
CA ALA A 95 -4.72 12.88 -5.73
C ALA A 95 -3.40 13.45 -6.29
N ALA A 96 -2.77 14.36 -5.56
CA ALA A 96 -1.51 14.97 -5.97
C ALA A 96 -0.39 13.93 -6.21
N ILE A 97 -0.28 12.92 -5.33
CA ILE A 97 0.70 11.84 -5.49
C ILE A 97 0.36 10.96 -6.70
N ALA A 98 -0.92 10.65 -6.90
CA ALA A 98 -1.38 9.84 -8.04
C ALA A 98 -1.10 10.54 -9.37
N ASP A 99 -1.37 11.84 -9.47
CA ASP A 99 -1.15 12.62 -10.69
C ASP A 99 0.34 12.70 -11.04
N GLN A 100 1.22 12.80 -10.02
CA GLN A 100 2.67 12.78 -10.24
C GLN A 100 3.20 11.40 -10.68
N LYS A 101 2.66 10.31 -10.12
CA LYS A 101 3.17 8.94 -10.33
C LYS A 101 2.36 8.14 -11.37
N ASP A 102 1.41 8.79 -12.06
CA ASP A 102 0.44 8.13 -12.96
C ASP A 102 -0.25 6.93 -12.29
N GLY A 103 -0.68 7.12 -11.04
CA GLY A 103 -1.21 6.09 -10.17
C GLY A 103 -2.73 6.03 -10.08
N GLU A 104 -3.22 5.01 -9.37
CA GLU A 104 -4.64 4.90 -8.99
C GLU A 104 -4.85 5.01 -7.48
N VAL A 105 -5.99 5.57 -7.07
CA VAL A 105 -6.33 5.77 -5.65
C VAL A 105 -7.48 4.86 -5.24
N SER A 106 -7.25 3.98 -4.28
CA SER A 106 -8.29 3.14 -3.67
C SER A 106 -8.64 3.66 -2.28
N PHE A 107 -9.94 3.85 -2.00
CA PHE A 107 -10.45 4.23 -0.69
C PHE A 107 -11.02 3.02 0.03
N LEU A 108 -10.48 2.66 1.18
CA LEU A 108 -10.93 1.49 1.95
C LEU A 108 -11.70 1.92 3.21
N SER A 109 -12.94 1.46 3.32
CA SER A 109 -13.73 1.51 4.56
C SER A 109 -13.84 0.10 5.13
N VAL A 110 -13.39 -0.09 6.37
CA VAL A 110 -13.57 -1.36 7.08
C VAL A 110 -14.70 -1.24 8.09
N ILE A 111 -15.71 -2.09 7.94
CA ILE A 111 -16.83 -2.19 8.88
C ILE A 111 -16.50 -3.31 9.86
N THR A 112 -16.28 -2.95 11.12
CA THR A 112 -15.95 -3.91 12.18
C THR A 112 -17.20 -4.69 12.59
N VAL A 113 -17.15 -6.01 12.44
CA VAL A 113 -18.20 -6.94 12.86
C VAL A 113 -17.79 -7.57 14.19
N PRO A 114 -18.66 -7.62 15.21
CA PRO A 114 -18.34 -8.31 16.47
C PRO A 114 -17.96 -9.76 16.24
N LYS A 115 -16.98 -10.29 16.99
CA LYS A 115 -16.51 -11.69 16.87
C LYS A 115 -17.62 -12.74 17.07
N GLN A 116 -18.72 -12.37 17.71
CA GLN A 116 -19.86 -13.22 18.01
C GLN A 116 -20.84 -13.36 16.82
N THR A 117 -20.74 -12.49 15.81
CA THR A 117 -21.63 -12.50 14.64
C THR A 117 -20.87 -13.09 13.44
N PRO A 118 -21.34 -14.19 12.84
CA PRO A 118 -20.68 -14.72 11.64
C PRO A 118 -20.69 -13.69 10.51
N LEU A 119 -19.55 -13.55 9.81
CA LEU A 119 -19.39 -12.58 8.71
C LEU A 119 -20.44 -12.76 7.59
N SER A 120 -20.96 -13.98 7.41
CA SER A 120 -22.04 -14.30 6.48
C SER A 120 -23.35 -13.53 6.74
N PHE A 121 -23.63 -13.19 8.00
CA PHE A 121 -24.80 -12.39 8.37
C PHE A 121 -24.57 -10.88 8.24
N ALA A 122 -23.30 -10.46 8.18
CA ALA A 122 -22.92 -9.06 8.03
C ALA A 122 -23.07 -8.54 6.58
N ASN A 123 -23.32 -9.42 5.60
CA ASN A 123 -23.61 -9.01 4.22
C ASN A 123 -24.80 -8.04 4.12
N LYS A 124 -25.81 -8.14 5.00
CA LYS A 124 -26.91 -7.16 5.09
C LYS A 124 -26.46 -5.77 5.55
N ALA A 125 -25.40 -5.69 6.37
CA ALA A 125 -24.78 -4.41 6.75
C ALA A 125 -23.85 -3.86 5.64
N GLY A 126 -23.32 -4.75 4.79
CA GLY A 126 -22.55 -4.39 3.60
C GLY A 126 -23.33 -3.54 2.60
N GLU A 127 -24.62 -3.82 2.40
CA GLU A 127 -25.52 -2.99 1.58
C GLU A 127 -25.67 -1.56 2.13
N THR A 128 -25.59 -1.38 3.46
CA THR A 128 -25.55 -0.05 4.10
C THR A 128 -24.19 0.65 3.94
N GLY A 129 -23.13 -0.12 3.70
CA GLY A 129 -21.77 0.37 3.44
C GLY A 129 -21.63 1.13 2.11
N ILE A 130 -22.53 0.89 1.16
CA ILE A 130 -22.50 1.48 -0.20
C ILE A 130 -22.55 3.02 -0.15
N GLY A 131 -23.25 3.59 0.84
CA GLY A 131 -23.37 5.03 1.03
C GLY A 131 -22.26 5.69 1.86
N VAL A 132 -21.30 4.93 2.39
CA VAL A 132 -20.23 5.47 3.25
C VAL A 132 -19.37 6.49 2.49
N PHE A 133 -19.23 6.29 1.18
CA PHE A 133 -18.44 7.15 0.31
C PHE A 133 -19.25 8.28 -0.34
N ASP A 134 -20.56 8.39 -0.14
CA ASP A 134 -21.37 9.37 -0.89
C ASP A 134 -20.94 10.82 -0.64
N GLY A 135 -20.53 11.15 0.59
CA GLY A 135 -19.95 12.45 0.91
C GLY A 135 -18.60 12.70 0.23
N LEU A 136 -17.81 11.63 0.03
CA LEU A 136 -16.50 11.69 -0.61
C LEU A 136 -16.62 11.75 -2.14
N LYS A 137 -17.55 10.99 -2.74
CA LYS A 137 -17.86 11.02 -4.18
C LYS A 137 -18.27 12.42 -4.64
N LYS A 138 -18.96 13.18 -3.78
CA LYS A 138 -19.34 14.58 -4.06
C LYS A 138 -18.19 15.58 -3.99
N SER A 139 -17.09 15.25 -3.30
CA SER A 139 -16.00 16.19 -3.03
C SER A 139 -14.73 15.93 -3.86
N ILE A 140 -14.59 14.73 -4.43
CA ILE A 140 -13.45 14.36 -5.27
C ILE A 140 -13.69 14.77 -6.73
N SER A 141 -12.65 15.30 -7.38
CA SER A 141 -12.65 15.59 -8.82
C SER A 141 -12.61 14.30 -9.65
N HIS A 142 -13.33 14.27 -10.78
CA HIS A 142 -13.40 13.11 -11.68
C HIS A 142 -12.11 12.85 -12.48
N SER A 143 -11.08 13.69 -12.33
CA SER A 143 -9.83 13.60 -13.10
C SER A 143 -8.98 12.38 -12.76
N ILE A 144 -9.14 11.81 -11.57
CA ILE A 144 -8.26 10.73 -11.06
C ILE A 144 -9.03 9.42 -10.99
N ARG A 145 -8.38 8.33 -11.46
CA ARG A 145 -8.92 6.97 -11.32
C ARG A 145 -9.01 6.62 -9.85
N HIS A 146 -10.24 6.50 -9.35
CA HIS A 146 -10.50 6.15 -7.96
C HIS A 146 -11.37 4.91 -7.84
N ARG A 147 -11.10 4.11 -6.81
CA ARG A 147 -11.87 2.92 -6.44
C ARG A 147 -12.37 3.05 -5.01
N TYR A 148 -13.55 2.53 -4.74
CA TYR A 148 -14.12 2.45 -3.40
C TYR A 148 -14.22 0.99 -2.97
N LEU A 149 -13.61 0.67 -1.82
CA LEU A 149 -13.56 -0.67 -1.26
C LEU A 149 -14.25 -0.65 0.11
N VAL A 150 -15.19 -1.58 0.32
CA VAL A 150 -15.79 -1.84 1.63
C VAL A 150 -15.49 -3.28 2.01
N ARG A 151 -14.82 -3.48 3.17
CA ARG A 151 -14.54 -4.80 3.73
C ARG A 151 -15.21 -4.96 5.09
N LEU A 152 -15.76 -6.14 5.34
CA LEU A 152 -16.31 -6.56 6.62
C LEU A 152 -15.26 -7.40 7.35
N SER A 153 -14.91 -7.05 8.59
CA SER A 153 -13.89 -7.79 9.34
C SER A 153 -14.11 -7.75 10.84
N HIS A 154 -13.61 -8.76 11.56
CA HIS A 154 -13.52 -8.74 13.02
C HIS A 154 -12.36 -7.90 13.55
N ASP A 155 -11.30 -7.73 12.76
CA ASP A 155 -10.15 -6.89 13.07
C ASP A 155 -9.92 -5.93 11.89
N PRO A 156 -10.09 -4.61 12.09
CA PRO A 156 -9.88 -3.65 11.02
C PRO A 156 -8.43 -3.60 10.55
N THR A 157 -7.46 -3.88 11.42
CA THR A 157 -6.04 -3.83 11.05
C THR A 157 -5.68 -4.99 10.12
N GLU A 158 -6.18 -6.19 10.40
CA GLU A 158 -6.00 -7.35 9.51
C GLU A 158 -6.63 -7.11 8.14
N ALA A 159 -7.83 -6.53 8.11
CA ALA A 159 -8.48 -6.21 6.83
C ALA A 159 -7.67 -5.20 6.02
N ILE A 160 -7.08 -4.18 6.67
CA ILE A 160 -6.23 -3.19 6.02
C ILE A 160 -4.95 -3.84 5.47
N LEU A 161 -4.26 -4.65 6.29
CA LEU A 161 -3.04 -5.35 5.88
C LEU A 161 -3.30 -6.31 4.71
N ALA A 162 -4.35 -7.12 4.82
CA ALA A 162 -4.77 -8.00 3.73
C ALA A 162 -5.11 -7.21 2.47
N THR A 163 -5.79 -6.05 2.58
CA THR A 163 -6.08 -5.23 1.39
C THR A 163 -4.81 -4.68 0.76
N ALA A 164 -3.85 -4.24 1.57
CA ALA A 164 -2.58 -3.73 1.08
C ALA A 164 -1.80 -4.80 0.30
N GLU A 165 -1.83 -6.05 0.77
CA GLU A 165 -1.20 -7.19 0.11
C GLU A 165 -1.98 -7.66 -1.13
N ASP A 166 -3.29 -7.91 -1.00
CA ASP A 166 -4.17 -8.38 -2.08
C ASP A 166 -4.17 -7.44 -3.30
N GLU A 167 -4.23 -6.13 -3.03
CA GLU A 167 -4.28 -5.12 -4.08
C GLU A 167 -2.89 -4.65 -4.52
N GLY A 168 -1.80 -5.14 -3.91
CA GLY A 168 -0.44 -4.76 -4.24
C GLY A 168 -0.19 -3.25 -4.12
N ILE A 169 -0.53 -2.69 -2.96
CA ILE A 169 -0.46 -1.25 -2.69
C ILE A 169 1.00 -0.80 -2.51
N ASN A 170 1.38 0.31 -3.14
CA ASN A 170 2.70 0.92 -2.99
C ASN A 170 2.75 1.90 -1.82
N THR A 171 1.68 2.67 -1.63
CA THR A 171 1.60 3.70 -0.58
C THR A 171 0.25 3.68 0.13
N MET A 172 0.27 3.69 1.45
CA MET A 172 -0.92 3.79 2.29
C MET A 172 -0.98 5.16 2.97
N ILE A 173 -2.08 5.88 2.80
CA ILE A 173 -2.36 7.14 3.46
C ILE A 173 -3.39 6.91 4.55
N VAL A 174 -3.05 7.30 5.78
CA VAL A 174 -3.87 7.05 6.95
C VAL A 174 -3.85 8.23 7.91
N ASP A 175 -4.91 8.39 8.70
CA ASP A 175 -4.93 9.35 9.80
C ASP A 175 -3.87 8.96 10.85
N PHE A 176 -2.98 9.89 11.19
CA PHE A 176 -1.90 9.64 12.13
C PHE A 176 -2.41 9.27 13.53
N SER A 177 -3.57 9.80 13.95
CA SER A 177 -4.17 9.46 15.25
C SER A 177 -4.56 7.97 15.31
N PHE A 178 -4.99 7.41 14.18
CA PHE A 178 -5.21 5.98 14.03
C PHE A 178 -3.88 5.24 13.95
N LEU A 179 -2.95 5.68 13.10
CA LEU A 179 -1.67 5.00 12.89
C LEU A 179 -0.83 4.87 14.17
N ARG A 180 -0.74 5.94 14.97
CA ARG A 180 0.07 5.99 16.20
C ARG A 180 -0.31 4.90 17.20
N ASN A 181 -1.59 4.53 17.23
CA ASN A 181 -2.11 3.52 18.15
C ASN A 181 -2.06 2.09 17.58
N ASN A 182 -1.76 1.93 16.29
CA ASN A 182 -1.77 0.65 15.59
C ASN A 182 -0.35 0.15 15.27
N ARG A 183 0.34 -0.36 16.29
CA ARG A 183 1.70 -0.94 16.15
C ARG A 183 1.77 -2.07 15.12
N LYS A 184 0.70 -2.86 15.03
CA LYS A 184 0.58 -3.98 14.09
C LYS A 184 0.63 -3.50 12.64
N LEU A 185 -0.08 -2.41 12.31
CA LEU A 185 -0.05 -1.80 10.99
C LEU A 185 1.35 -1.29 10.65
N LEU A 186 2.01 -0.60 11.59
CA LEU A 186 3.39 -0.11 11.41
C LEU A 186 4.43 -1.21 11.23
N SER A 187 4.24 -2.37 11.86
CA SER A 187 5.24 -3.45 11.87
C SER A 187 5.05 -4.46 10.74
N LEU A 188 3.82 -4.63 10.24
CA LEU A 188 3.48 -5.67 9.26
C LEU A 188 3.16 -5.12 7.87
N SER A 189 3.04 -3.79 7.71
CA SER A 189 2.85 -3.19 6.40
C SER A 189 4.04 -3.46 5.50
N THR A 190 3.76 -3.91 4.28
CA THR A 190 4.73 -4.12 3.21
C THR A 190 4.91 -2.89 2.31
N CYS A 191 4.03 -1.89 2.44
CA CYS A 191 4.02 -0.65 1.67
C CYS A 191 4.52 0.56 2.47
N ASP A 192 4.84 1.66 1.78
CA ASP A 192 5.17 2.93 2.42
C ASP A 192 3.93 3.51 3.11
N ILE A 193 4.03 3.89 4.39
CA ILE A 193 2.90 4.48 5.14
C ILE A 193 3.12 5.98 5.32
N ILE A 194 2.11 6.77 4.95
CA ILE A 194 2.02 8.21 5.19
C ILE A 194 0.94 8.46 6.24
N GLY A 195 1.36 8.81 7.45
CA GLY A 195 0.46 9.26 8.52
C GLY A 195 0.21 10.77 8.42
N VAL A 196 -1.05 11.18 8.32
CA VAL A 196 -1.43 12.59 8.13
C VAL A 196 -2.20 13.11 9.35
N ILE A 197 -1.82 14.30 9.83
CA ILE A 197 -2.58 15.08 10.82
C ILE A 197 -3.17 16.29 10.10
N PRO A 198 -4.45 16.26 9.69
CA PRO A 198 -5.03 17.37 8.96
C PRO A 198 -5.31 18.58 9.87
N GLY A 199 -4.77 19.74 9.49
CA GLY A 199 -5.09 21.03 10.11
C GLY A 199 -6.52 21.49 9.83
N LYS A 200 -7.00 22.49 10.59
CA LYS A 200 -8.33 23.11 10.36
C LYS A 200 -8.37 23.86 9.03
N ASN A 201 -7.30 24.58 8.69
CA ASN A 201 -7.19 25.41 7.49
C ASN A 201 -6.38 24.70 6.39
N PHE A 202 -6.74 23.44 6.10
CA PHE A 202 -5.97 22.55 5.23
C PHE A 202 -5.63 23.16 3.87
N ASP A 203 -6.57 23.84 3.22
CA ASP A 203 -6.32 24.47 1.90
C ASP A 203 -5.26 25.58 1.97
N LYS A 204 -5.24 26.35 3.06
CA LYS A 204 -4.19 27.35 3.29
C LYS A 204 -2.86 26.67 3.62
N ASP A 205 -2.88 25.61 4.42
CA ASP A 205 -1.69 24.86 4.81
C ASP A 205 -0.99 24.24 3.59
N MET A 206 -1.75 23.83 2.56
CA MET A 206 -1.19 23.31 1.31
C MET A 206 -0.37 24.33 0.52
N SER A 207 -0.61 25.64 0.68
CA SER A 207 0.10 26.69 -0.09
C SER A 207 1.56 26.90 0.31
N ASN A 208 1.94 26.55 1.54
CA ASN A 208 3.29 26.74 2.08
C ASN A 208 3.76 25.44 2.74
N LEU A 209 4.62 24.72 2.04
CA LEU A 209 5.09 23.40 2.44
C LEU A 209 6.46 23.52 3.10
N ILE A 210 6.58 22.92 4.29
CA ILE A 210 7.86 22.81 5.00
C ILE A 210 8.24 21.35 5.03
N VAL A 211 9.41 21.01 4.50
CA VAL A 211 9.94 19.65 4.51
C VAL A 211 11.12 19.61 5.46
N SER A 212 11.00 18.82 6.52
CA SER A 212 12.15 18.48 7.35
C SER A 212 12.97 17.41 6.65
N TYR A 213 14.18 17.75 6.22
CA TYR A 213 15.05 16.82 5.51
C TYR A 213 16.31 16.55 6.34
N ASP A 214 16.63 15.28 6.52
CA ASP A 214 17.92 14.86 7.07
C ASP A 214 18.61 13.92 6.08
N ARG A 215 18.48 12.60 6.24
CA ARG A 215 19.02 11.62 5.29
C ARG A 215 18.15 10.38 5.17
N GLY A 216 18.26 9.72 4.03
CA GLY A 216 17.65 8.41 3.79
C GLY A 216 16.25 8.47 3.18
N ARG A 217 15.66 7.28 3.00
CA ARG A 217 14.46 7.06 2.18
C ARG A 217 13.25 7.88 2.63
N HIS A 218 13.05 8.04 3.94
CA HIS A 218 11.91 8.80 4.46
C HIS A 218 12.01 10.30 4.18
N SER A 219 13.21 10.88 4.20
CA SER A 219 13.42 12.28 3.83
C SER A 219 13.21 12.50 2.33
N ASN A 220 13.66 11.56 1.49
CA ASN A 220 13.41 11.60 0.05
C ASN A 220 11.90 11.54 -0.24
N LEU A 221 11.18 10.57 0.35
CA LEU A 221 9.74 10.44 0.20
C LEU A 221 9.00 11.71 0.66
N GLY A 222 9.43 12.34 1.75
CA GLY A 222 8.86 13.60 2.22
C GLY A 222 9.01 14.74 1.20
N LEU A 223 10.15 14.81 0.50
CA LEU A 223 10.38 15.80 -0.56
C LEU A 223 9.57 15.48 -1.82
N GLU A 224 9.48 14.20 -2.21
CA GLU A 224 8.65 13.74 -3.32
C GLU A 224 7.17 14.11 -3.12
N ILE A 225 6.63 13.83 -1.93
CA ILE A 225 5.23 14.19 -1.59
C ILE A 225 5.05 15.71 -1.64
N ALA A 226 6.00 16.49 -1.10
CA ALA A 226 5.91 17.94 -1.14
C ALA A 226 5.94 18.50 -2.56
N HIS A 227 6.73 17.89 -3.45
CA HIS A 227 6.74 18.23 -4.87
C HIS A 227 5.40 17.91 -5.54
N ALA A 228 4.84 16.72 -5.29
CA ALA A 228 3.53 16.33 -5.80
C ALA A 228 2.45 17.36 -5.43
N ILE A 229 2.39 17.74 -4.15
CA ILE A 229 1.45 18.75 -3.65
C ILE A 229 1.74 20.13 -4.27
N SER A 230 3.02 20.49 -4.44
CA SER A 230 3.41 21.79 -5.01
C SER A 230 2.97 21.94 -6.47
N ASN A 231 3.04 20.89 -7.27
CA ASN A 231 2.60 20.93 -8.67
C ASN A 231 1.08 21.16 -8.79
N ASP A 232 0.30 20.48 -7.95
CA ASP A 232 -1.17 20.59 -7.97
C ASP A 232 -1.69 21.91 -7.40
N TYR A 233 -1.05 22.41 -6.34
CA TYR A 233 -1.55 23.56 -5.57
C TYR A 233 -0.72 24.84 -5.74
N ASN A 234 0.27 24.82 -6.65
CA ASN A 234 1.23 25.90 -6.90
C ASN A 234 1.90 26.40 -5.60
N SER A 235 2.29 25.45 -4.75
CA SER A 235 2.75 25.71 -3.39
C SER A 235 4.23 26.07 -3.34
N LYS A 236 4.61 26.87 -2.34
CA LYS A 236 6.02 27.16 -2.05
C LYS A 236 6.60 26.11 -1.13
N ILE A 237 7.67 25.44 -1.57
CA ILE A 237 8.41 24.48 -0.74
C ILE A 237 9.56 25.21 -0.05
N ARG A 238 9.74 24.93 1.25
CA ARG A 238 10.94 25.29 2.02
C ARG A 238 11.49 24.03 2.68
N VAL A 239 12.78 23.75 2.46
CA VAL A 239 13.46 22.62 3.11
C VAL A 239 14.17 23.13 4.35
N VAL A 240 13.88 22.52 5.49
CA VAL A 240 14.44 22.86 6.80
C VAL A 240 15.26 21.68 7.29
N ARG A 241 16.45 21.96 7.81
CA ARG A 241 17.34 20.94 8.36
C ARG A 241 17.96 21.37 9.67
N GLY A 242 17.92 20.49 10.66
CA GLY A 242 18.66 20.64 11.91
C GLY A 242 20.13 20.24 11.73
N VAL A 243 21.05 21.18 11.91
CA VAL A 243 22.50 20.89 11.81
C VAL A 243 22.99 20.28 13.12
N THR A 244 23.31 18.99 13.11
CA THR A 244 23.77 18.26 14.31
C THR A 244 25.06 17.47 14.09
N GLN A 245 25.56 17.39 12.85
CA GLN A 245 26.66 16.49 12.44
C GLN A 245 27.91 17.28 12.00
N SER A 246 29.01 16.55 11.74
CA SER A 246 30.26 17.15 11.28
C SER A 246 30.11 17.81 9.90
N PRO A 247 30.91 18.84 9.59
CA PRO A 247 30.80 19.59 8.32
C PRO A 247 30.89 18.72 7.06
N GLU A 248 31.61 17.60 7.10
CA GLU A 248 31.75 16.67 5.97
C GLU A 248 30.42 15.98 5.63
N VAL A 249 29.72 15.49 6.65
CA VAL A 249 28.42 14.83 6.47
C VAL A 249 27.35 15.83 6.05
N GLU A 250 27.47 17.09 6.49
CA GLU A 250 26.59 18.17 6.04
C GLU A 250 26.69 18.40 4.53
N VAL A 251 27.89 18.32 3.97
CA VAL A 251 28.13 18.49 2.53
C VAL A 251 27.51 17.32 1.76
N GLU A 252 27.70 16.09 2.24
CA GLU A 252 27.11 14.89 1.62
C GLU A 252 25.58 14.99 1.58
N ILE A 253 24.96 15.40 2.68
CA ILE A 253 23.51 15.51 2.77
C ILE A 253 22.98 16.61 1.86
N VAL A 254 23.65 17.78 1.81
CA VAL A 254 23.28 18.85 0.88
C VAL A 254 23.41 18.39 -0.58
N ASN A 255 24.46 17.66 -0.92
CA ASN A 255 24.61 17.08 -2.25
C ASN A 255 23.46 16.11 -2.56
N LYS A 256 23.07 15.26 -1.60
CA LYS A 256 21.95 14.34 -1.79
C LYS A 256 20.62 15.07 -1.98
N ILE A 257 20.38 16.14 -1.23
CA ILE A 257 19.21 17.00 -1.40
C ILE A 257 19.18 17.57 -2.82
N ASN A 258 20.32 18.10 -3.30
CA ASN A 258 20.42 18.67 -4.64
C ASN A 258 20.17 17.62 -5.73
N GLU A 259 20.66 16.40 -5.55
CA GLU A 259 20.39 15.26 -6.46
C GLU A 259 18.90 14.95 -6.53
N VAL A 260 18.23 14.76 -5.39
CA VAL A 260 16.78 14.48 -5.36
C VAL A 260 15.97 15.66 -5.91
N MET A 261 16.37 16.90 -5.62
CA MET A 261 15.73 18.08 -6.20
C MET A 261 15.91 18.14 -7.72
N PHE A 262 17.08 17.76 -8.23
CA PHE A 262 17.35 17.71 -9.65
C PHE A 262 16.49 16.66 -10.35
N ASP A 263 16.40 15.46 -9.77
CA ASP A 263 15.55 14.37 -10.30
C ASP A 263 14.06 14.75 -10.34
N LEU A 264 13.63 15.63 -9.44
CA LEU A 264 12.27 16.16 -9.35
C LEU A 264 12.05 17.48 -10.11
N ASP A 265 13.03 17.95 -10.91
CA ASP A 265 13.01 19.27 -11.60
C ASP A 265 12.63 20.46 -10.69
N LEU A 266 13.01 20.38 -9.41
CA LEU A 266 12.75 21.44 -8.43
C LEU A 266 13.76 22.57 -8.56
N LYS A 267 13.38 23.65 -9.24
CA LYS A 267 14.23 24.83 -9.40
C LYS A 267 14.38 25.61 -8.10
N LYS A 268 15.62 25.66 -7.57
CA LYS A 268 16.09 26.55 -6.48
C LYS A 268 15.09 26.72 -5.33
N ILE A 269 14.93 25.67 -4.52
CA ILE A 269 14.18 25.74 -3.26
C ILE A 269 14.96 26.53 -2.21
N GLN A 270 14.25 27.28 -1.36
CA GLN A 270 14.84 27.89 -0.18
C GLN A 270 15.23 26.80 0.84
N PHE A 271 16.54 26.62 1.03
CA PHE A 271 17.11 25.70 2.01
C PHE A 271 17.55 26.48 3.26
N GLU A 272 16.98 26.14 4.41
CA GLU A 272 17.24 26.81 5.68
C GLU A 272 17.92 25.85 6.67
N LYS A 273 19.17 26.16 7.04
CA LYS A 273 19.90 25.46 8.11
C LYS A 273 19.47 26.04 9.45
N VAL A 274 18.94 25.20 10.33
CA VAL A 274 18.54 25.56 11.68
C VAL A 274 19.53 24.96 12.67
N TYR A 275 20.12 25.80 13.50
CA TYR A 275 21.06 25.38 14.54
C TYR A 275 20.32 25.17 15.86
N PRO A 276 20.66 24.14 16.65
CA PRO A 276 20.06 23.91 17.96
C PRO A 276 20.33 25.10 18.88
N LYS A 277 19.27 25.64 19.51
CA LYS A 277 19.37 26.77 20.45
C LYS A 277 19.86 26.37 21.85
N THR A 278 20.01 25.08 22.14
CA THR A 278 20.39 24.56 23.45
C THR A 278 21.75 23.85 23.42
N LYS A 279 22.66 24.29 24.30
CA LYS A 279 24.00 23.72 24.56
C LYS A 279 23.98 22.34 25.27
N HIS A 280 22.91 21.56 25.11
CA HIS A 280 22.74 20.26 25.74
C HIS A 280 22.33 19.22 24.69
N ALA A 281 23.33 18.68 24.00
CA ALA A 281 23.18 17.47 23.20
C ALA A 281 24.45 16.61 23.33
N ASN A 282 24.84 16.31 24.57
CA ASN A 282 25.40 14.99 24.84
C ASN A 282 24.19 14.07 25.05
N ILE A 283 23.78 13.39 23.99
CA ILE A 283 22.89 12.24 24.10
C ILE A 283 23.75 11.05 23.68
N ILE A 284 23.94 10.16 24.65
CA ILE A 284 24.60 8.86 24.56
C ILE A 284 23.88 7.99 23.53
#